data_AF-A0AB40BXE7-F1
#
_entry.id   AF-A0AB40BXE7-F1
#
_cell.length_a   1.000
_cell.length_b   1.000
_cell.length_c   1.000
_cell.angle_alpha   90.00
_cell.angle_beta   90.00
_cell.angle_gamma   90.00
#
_symmetry.space_group_name_H-M   'P 1'
#
loop_
_entity.id
_entity.type
_entity.pdbx_description
1 polymer ?
#
loop_
_entity_poly.entity_id
_entity_poly.type
_entity_poly.pdbx_seq_one_letter_code
_entity_poly.pdbx_strand_id
1 'polypeptide(L)'
;MDCHLLRPLSSSHHYFFSPASRGCITQRHCSNFQTHKKINGDNIQRFKGCFMDPHTKHSNQNTAQHRRSYQCIPLNASSGHPLESEPQIYESKSPWSLILASLNALYKFSRPHTVIGTAMGIISVSLLAVENMSDLSPLFFTGLMEAVVAALFMNIYIVGLNQLFDIEIDKVNKPYLPLASGEYSVRTGVAVVLVSVIMSFGIGWVVGSWPLFWALFISFILGTAYSINLPLLRWKRFAVVAAICILAVRAVIVQLAFFLHIQTFVFRRPAIFSRPLIFATAFMSFFSVVIALFKDIPDIDGDRIFGIRSFTVRLGQQKVFWICVYLLEMAYAVAMVIGGTSSCFWSKCVTVIGHAILASALWNHARSLDLKSKTAITSFYMFIWKLFYAEYLLIPLVR
;
A
#
# COMPACT_ATOMS: atom_id res chain seq x y z
N MET A 1 28.89 -3.78 57.63
CA MET A 1 28.16 -3.19 58.75
C MET A 1 26.70 -2.99 58.38
N ASP A 2 25.80 -3.98 58.51
CA ASP A 2 25.98 -5.44 58.67
C ASP A 2 24.80 -6.23 58.09
N CYS A 3 24.98 -7.53 57.93
CA CYS A 3 23.94 -8.49 57.54
C CYS A 3 23.15 -9.01 58.77
N HIS A 4 22.26 -9.98 58.53
CA HIS A 4 21.54 -10.83 59.50
C HIS A 4 20.19 -10.24 60.01
N LEU A 5 19.12 -11.04 60.24
CA LEU A 5 18.94 -12.50 60.06
C LEU A 5 17.44 -12.91 59.92
N LEU A 6 17.24 -14.18 59.55
CA LEU A 6 16.06 -15.04 59.76
C LEU A 6 14.81 -14.93 58.85
N ARG A 7 13.94 -15.94 59.02
CA ARG A 7 12.97 -16.51 58.05
C ARG A 7 11.70 -17.02 58.80
N PRO A 8 10.67 -17.58 58.12
CA PRO A 8 9.28 -17.47 58.59
C PRO A 8 8.70 -18.69 59.34
N LEU A 9 7.52 -18.47 59.94
CA LEU A 9 6.47 -19.45 60.21
C LEU A 9 5.18 -18.95 59.50
N SER A 10 4.30 -19.69 58.83
CA SER A 10 3.99 -21.13 58.63
C SER A 10 2.64 -21.53 59.23
N SER A 11 1.96 -22.46 58.54
CA SER A 11 0.79 -23.27 58.93
C SER A 11 -0.62 -22.63 58.88
N SER A 12 -1.73 -23.39 58.70
CA SER A 12 -1.96 -24.67 57.96
C SER A 12 -3.46 -25.05 57.97
N HIS A 13 -4.00 -25.56 56.85
CA HIS A 13 -5.12 -26.53 56.72
C HIS A 13 -5.15 -26.98 55.23
N HIS A 14 -4.80 -28.19 54.74
CA HIS A 14 -4.83 -29.58 55.26
C HIS A 14 -6.30 -30.09 55.34
N TYR A 15 -6.80 -31.12 54.63
CA TYR A 15 -6.40 -32.53 54.35
C TYR A 15 -7.23 -33.14 53.16
N PHE A 16 -7.03 -34.31 52.50
CA PHE A 16 -5.88 -35.19 52.14
C PHE A 16 -6.32 -36.39 51.21
N PHE A 17 -5.48 -36.81 50.24
CA PHE A 17 -5.20 -38.24 49.81
C PHE A 17 -6.30 -39.11 49.11
N SER A 18 -6.07 -40.25 48.40
CA SER A 18 -4.88 -41.00 47.87
C SER A 18 -5.23 -42.01 46.71
N PRO A 19 -4.29 -42.79 46.10
CA PRO A 19 -4.47 -43.44 44.76
C PRO A 19 -4.22 -44.99 44.64
N ALA A 20 -4.19 -45.50 43.38
CA ALA A 20 -3.67 -46.81 42.86
C ALA A 20 -4.66 -48.03 42.87
N SER A 21 -4.50 -49.17 42.14
CA SER A 21 -3.38 -49.71 41.31
C SER A 21 -3.75 -50.84 40.29
N ARG A 22 -2.94 -51.03 39.21
CA ARG A 22 -2.53 -52.28 38.47
C ARG A 22 -3.52 -53.24 37.70
N GLY A 23 -3.17 -53.53 36.42
CA GLY A 23 -3.33 -54.84 35.69
C GLY A 23 -4.62 -55.09 34.85
N CYS A 24 -4.70 -56.00 33.86
CA CYS A 24 -3.68 -56.66 32.99
C CYS A 24 -4.29 -57.48 31.79
N ILE A 25 -3.58 -57.58 30.65
CA ILE A 25 -3.54 -58.71 29.65
C ILE A 25 -4.67 -58.96 28.57
N THR A 26 -4.22 -59.37 27.36
CA THR A 26 -4.91 -60.02 26.18
C THR A 26 -5.94 -59.27 25.32
N GLN A 27 -6.15 -59.56 24.01
CA GLN A 27 -5.28 -60.02 22.87
C GLN A 27 -6.07 -59.97 21.51
N ARG A 28 -5.34 -59.92 20.37
CA ARG A 28 -5.78 -60.13 18.96
C ARG A 28 -6.55 -58.96 18.30
N HIS A 29 -6.54 -58.76 16.97
CA HIS A 29 -5.88 -59.51 15.87
C HIS A 29 -5.28 -58.60 14.78
N CYS A 30 -4.72 -59.19 13.71
CA CYS A 30 -3.78 -58.54 12.79
C CYS A 30 -4.34 -58.25 11.39
N SER A 31 -3.77 -57.28 10.68
CA SER A 31 -3.34 -57.46 9.28
C SER A 31 -2.24 -56.44 8.89
N ASN A 32 -1.22 -56.91 8.18
CA ASN A 32 -0.10 -56.09 7.66
C ASN A 32 -0.24 -55.94 6.14
N PHE A 33 0.31 -54.86 5.57
CA PHE A 33 1.02 -54.99 4.29
C PHE A 33 2.13 -53.94 4.13
N GLN A 34 3.38 -54.41 4.04
CA GLN A 34 4.54 -53.61 3.69
C GLN A 34 5.59 -54.55 3.06
N THR A 35 6.06 -54.25 1.86
CA THR A 35 6.97 -55.14 1.10
C THR A 35 8.32 -54.47 0.82
N HIS A 36 9.39 -55.06 1.35
CA HIS A 36 10.76 -54.71 1.02
C HIS A 36 11.20 -55.29 -0.34
N LYS A 37 12.12 -54.60 -1.01
CA LYS A 37 13.31 -55.26 -1.59
C LYS A 37 14.49 -54.28 -1.69
N LYS A 38 15.68 -54.77 -1.36
CA LYS A 38 16.98 -54.07 -1.39
C LYS A 38 18.06 -55.12 -1.60
N ILE A 39 18.93 -54.95 -2.60
CA ILE A 39 20.11 -55.78 -2.87
C ILE A 39 21.25 -54.85 -3.34
N ASN A 40 22.50 -55.26 -3.08
CA ASN A 40 23.76 -54.59 -3.44
C ASN A 40 24.06 -54.78 -4.96
N GLY A 41 25.13 -54.26 -5.59
CA GLY A 41 26.27 -53.44 -5.15
C GLY A 41 27.35 -53.35 -6.25
N ASP A 42 28.37 -52.54 -6.01
CA ASP A 42 29.72 -52.49 -6.61
C ASP A 42 29.95 -52.91 -8.09
N ASN A 43 30.41 -51.96 -8.92
CA ASN A 43 31.84 -51.90 -9.28
C ASN A 43 32.27 -50.65 -10.07
N ILE A 44 33.59 -50.46 -10.17
CA ILE A 44 34.28 -49.37 -10.87
C ILE A 44 34.97 -49.92 -12.13
N GLN A 45 34.86 -49.25 -13.29
CA GLN A 45 35.96 -49.20 -14.26
C GLN A 45 35.87 -48.07 -15.30
N ARG A 46 37.04 -47.66 -15.81
CA ARG A 46 37.23 -46.80 -16.99
C ARG A 46 37.38 -47.66 -18.26
N PHE A 47 37.12 -47.07 -19.43
CA PHE A 47 37.94 -47.01 -20.67
C PHE A 47 36.96 -46.58 -21.80
N LYS A 48 37.17 -45.54 -22.63
CA LYS A 48 38.26 -45.17 -23.56
C LYS A 48 38.27 -46.06 -24.83
N GLY A 49 37.86 -45.51 -25.98
CA GLY A 49 38.00 -46.14 -27.30
C GLY A 49 37.07 -45.55 -28.38
N CYS A 50 37.62 -45.04 -29.48
CA CYS A 50 36.88 -44.76 -30.72
C CYS A 50 37.10 -45.89 -31.72
N PHE A 51 36.14 -46.14 -32.63
CA PHE A 51 36.42 -46.66 -33.98
C PHE A 51 35.36 -46.13 -34.96
N MET A 52 35.57 -46.31 -36.27
CA MET A 52 34.89 -45.61 -37.37
C MET A 52 34.54 -46.56 -38.53
N ASP A 53 33.88 -46.01 -39.56
CA ASP A 53 33.80 -46.51 -40.96
C ASP A 53 32.91 -47.74 -41.27
N PRO A 54 32.50 -47.96 -42.55
CA PRO A 54 32.15 -46.96 -43.59
C PRO A 54 30.93 -47.35 -44.49
N HIS A 55 30.71 -46.56 -45.55
CA HIS A 55 29.80 -46.77 -46.72
C HIS A 55 28.30 -46.46 -46.47
N THR A 56 27.49 -46.02 -47.46
CA THR A 56 27.62 -46.14 -48.94
C THR A 56 27.27 -44.83 -49.68
N LYS A 57 27.60 -44.76 -50.98
CA LYS A 57 27.51 -43.59 -51.87
C LYS A 57 26.07 -43.29 -52.36
N HIS A 58 25.77 -42.01 -52.63
CA HIS A 58 25.39 -41.61 -54.00
C HIS A 58 25.68 -40.12 -54.28
N SER A 59 25.76 -39.76 -55.57
CA SER A 59 26.23 -38.45 -56.06
C SER A 59 25.10 -37.49 -56.42
N ASN A 60 25.27 -36.19 -56.12
CA ASN A 60 25.14 -35.16 -57.16
C ASN A 60 25.96 -33.90 -56.86
N GLN A 61 26.19 -33.10 -57.90
CA GLN A 61 27.24 -32.07 -57.96
C GLN A 61 26.80 -30.71 -57.43
N ASN A 62 27.71 -30.00 -56.75
CA ASN A 62 28.10 -28.63 -57.13
C ASN A 62 29.39 -28.19 -56.41
N THR A 63 30.19 -27.36 -57.08
CA THR A 63 31.55 -26.98 -56.68
C THR A 63 31.67 -25.51 -56.26
N ALA A 64 32.24 -25.22 -55.09
CA ALA A 64 32.91 -23.94 -54.76
C ALA A 64 33.74 -24.05 -53.46
N GLN A 65 34.92 -24.67 -53.56
CA GLN A 65 35.84 -24.92 -52.45
C GLN A 65 36.51 -23.62 -51.92
N HIS A 66 36.51 -23.41 -50.60
CA HIS A 66 37.55 -22.61 -49.95
C HIS A 66 37.94 -23.17 -48.57
N ARG A 67 39.25 -23.39 -48.36
CA ARG A 67 39.80 -23.93 -47.10
C ARG A 67 39.75 -22.89 -45.98
N ARG A 68 39.39 -23.33 -44.76
CA ARG A 68 39.96 -22.78 -43.53
C ARG A 68 40.95 -23.78 -42.96
N SER A 69 42.22 -23.42 -42.92
CA SER A 69 43.23 -24.17 -42.16
C SER A 69 43.21 -23.69 -40.71
N TYR A 70 43.32 -24.61 -39.75
CA TYR A 70 43.69 -24.25 -38.39
C TYR A 70 45.20 -24.01 -38.32
N GLN A 71 45.61 -23.02 -37.55
CA GLN A 71 47.00 -22.88 -37.10
C GLN A 71 46.99 -22.21 -35.72
N CYS A 72 47.50 -22.91 -34.70
CA CYS A 72 47.68 -22.35 -33.37
C CYS A 72 49.03 -21.64 -33.29
N ILE A 73 49.08 -20.51 -32.59
CA ILE A 73 50.31 -19.82 -32.20
C ILE A 73 50.23 -19.59 -30.68
N PRO A 74 51.27 -19.90 -29.90
CA PRO A 74 51.20 -19.91 -28.44
C PRO A 74 51.24 -18.51 -27.81
N LEU A 75 50.93 -18.45 -26.51
CA LEU A 75 51.16 -17.27 -25.68
C LEU A 75 52.64 -16.88 -25.67
N ASN A 76 52.91 -15.59 -25.79
CA ASN A 76 54.14 -14.98 -25.28
C ASN A 76 53.73 -13.94 -24.22
N ALA A 77 54.32 -14.02 -23.03
CA ALA A 77 54.16 -13.01 -22.01
C ALA A 77 55.15 -11.87 -22.26
N SER A 78 54.66 -10.63 -22.30
CA SER A 78 55.48 -9.42 -22.25
C SER A 78 54.85 -8.41 -21.30
N SER A 79 55.68 -7.54 -20.71
CA SER A 79 55.38 -6.86 -19.46
C SER A 79 55.20 -5.34 -19.60
N GLY A 80 54.16 -4.82 -18.94
CA GLY A 80 54.14 -3.46 -18.40
C GLY A 80 53.56 -2.37 -19.31
N HIS A 81 52.44 -1.78 -18.88
CA HIS A 81 52.36 -0.36 -18.48
C HIS A 81 51.09 -0.21 -17.57
N PRO A 82 50.79 0.96 -16.96
CA PRO A 82 50.31 0.98 -15.57
C PRO A 82 48.78 1.01 -15.39
N LEU A 83 48.38 0.87 -14.13
CA LEU A 83 47.09 1.35 -13.62
C LEU A 83 47.01 2.88 -13.75
N GLU A 84 46.46 3.38 -14.86
CA GLU A 84 45.80 4.68 -14.83
C GLU A 84 44.45 4.52 -14.11
N SER A 85 44.39 5.00 -12.88
CA SER A 85 43.13 5.20 -12.17
C SER A 85 42.36 6.32 -12.88
N GLU A 86 41.34 5.95 -13.66
CA GLU A 86 40.45 6.89 -14.32
C GLU A 86 39.95 7.93 -13.30
N PRO A 87 40.27 9.22 -13.47
CA PRO A 87 39.96 10.22 -12.47
C PRO A 87 38.44 10.41 -12.43
N GLN A 88 37.80 9.96 -11.35
CA GLN A 88 36.38 10.20 -11.14
C GLN A 88 36.12 11.71 -11.18
N ILE A 89 35.51 12.17 -12.28
CA ILE A 89 35.06 13.55 -12.43
C ILE A 89 33.97 13.75 -11.39
N TYR A 90 34.36 14.33 -10.25
CA TYR A 90 33.46 14.69 -9.18
C TYR A 90 32.68 15.93 -9.62
N GLU A 91 31.69 15.72 -10.51
CA GLU A 91 30.76 16.76 -10.92
C GLU A 91 30.18 17.43 -9.66
N SER A 92 30.54 18.70 -9.45
CA SER A 92 30.07 19.48 -8.32
C SER A 92 28.60 19.85 -8.55
N LYS A 93 27.72 18.88 -8.27
CA LYS A 93 26.27 19.00 -8.39
C LYS A 93 25.82 20.33 -7.80
N SER A 94 25.32 21.20 -8.66
CA SER A 94 24.96 22.57 -8.29
C SER A 94 23.97 22.55 -7.12
N PRO A 95 24.01 23.54 -6.19
CA PRO A 95 23.09 23.56 -5.05
C PRO A 95 21.61 23.41 -5.47
N TRP A 96 21.24 24.02 -6.60
CA TRP A 96 19.92 23.86 -7.23
C TRP A 96 19.60 22.42 -7.62
N SER A 97 20.53 21.66 -8.21
CA SER A 97 20.32 20.25 -8.55
C SER A 97 20.11 19.37 -7.31
N LEU A 98 20.81 19.66 -6.20
CA LEU A 98 20.65 18.96 -4.92
C LEU A 98 19.29 19.28 -4.27
N ILE A 99 18.84 20.54 -4.34
CA ILE A 99 17.51 20.96 -3.87
C ILE A 99 16.42 20.27 -4.71
N LEU A 100 16.52 20.30 -6.04
CA LEU A 100 15.56 19.66 -6.94
C LEU A 100 15.49 18.14 -6.74
N ALA A 101 16.63 17.46 -6.55
CA ALA A 101 16.66 16.04 -6.22
C ALA A 101 15.97 15.77 -4.87
N SER A 102 16.23 16.59 -3.84
CA SER A 102 15.63 16.46 -2.51
C SER A 102 14.11 16.67 -2.53
N LEU A 103 13.63 17.64 -3.33
CA LEU A 103 12.20 17.90 -3.55
C LEU A 103 11.52 16.76 -4.32
N ASN A 104 12.16 16.22 -5.36
CA ASN A 104 11.67 15.06 -6.10
C ASN A 104 11.59 13.79 -5.21
N ALA A 105 12.60 13.57 -4.36
CA ALA A 105 12.58 12.51 -3.37
C ALA A 105 11.42 12.71 -2.37
N LEU A 106 11.21 13.92 -1.84
CA LEU A 106 10.11 14.21 -0.92
C LEU A 106 8.73 14.05 -1.60
N TYR A 107 8.60 14.48 -2.85
CA TYR A 107 7.41 14.26 -3.69
C TYR A 107 7.09 12.76 -3.80
N LYS A 108 8.05 11.92 -4.21
CA LYS A 108 7.87 10.45 -4.25
C LYS A 108 7.52 9.87 -2.87
N PHE A 109 8.22 10.30 -1.82
CA PHE A 109 8.01 9.86 -0.43
C PHE A 109 6.58 10.15 0.05
N SER A 110 6.02 11.31 -0.30
CA SER A 110 4.67 11.74 0.07
C SER A 110 3.53 10.93 -0.56
N ARG A 111 3.83 10.01 -1.49
CA ARG A 111 2.85 9.25 -2.31
C ARG A 111 1.78 10.20 -2.90
N PRO A 112 2.11 10.97 -3.96
CA PRO A 112 1.37 12.17 -4.39
C PRO A 112 -0.13 11.99 -4.62
N HIS A 113 -0.56 10.80 -5.07
CA HIS A 113 -1.98 10.49 -5.26
C HIS A 113 -2.78 10.61 -3.95
N THR A 114 -2.19 10.19 -2.83
CA THR A 114 -2.82 10.33 -1.51
C THR A 114 -2.88 11.80 -1.07
N VAL A 115 -1.85 12.60 -1.38
CA VAL A 115 -1.78 14.04 -1.06
C VAL A 115 -2.86 14.80 -1.81
N ILE A 116 -2.95 14.62 -3.13
CA ILE A 116 -3.98 15.22 -3.98
C ILE A 116 -5.38 14.80 -3.48
N GLY A 117 -5.61 13.51 -3.25
CA GLY A 117 -6.88 13.01 -2.70
C GLY A 117 -7.19 13.42 -1.26
N THR A 118 -6.24 14.02 -0.53
CA THR A 118 -6.47 14.61 0.79
C THR A 118 -6.88 16.08 0.63
N ALA A 119 -6.12 16.87 -0.13
CA ALA A 119 -6.43 18.27 -0.38
C ALA A 119 -7.78 18.43 -1.09
N MET A 120 -8.02 17.67 -2.17
CA MET A 120 -9.30 17.66 -2.90
C MET A 120 -10.48 17.32 -1.98
N GLY A 121 -10.31 16.32 -1.10
CA GLY A 121 -11.35 15.92 -0.16
C GLY A 121 -11.69 17.02 0.84
N ILE A 122 -10.69 17.61 1.48
CA ILE A 122 -10.89 18.69 2.46
C ILE A 122 -11.51 19.93 1.80
N ILE A 123 -11.06 20.32 0.60
CA ILE A 123 -11.65 21.43 -0.17
C ILE A 123 -13.12 21.14 -0.49
N SER A 124 -13.41 19.95 -1.05
CA SER A 124 -14.75 19.52 -1.41
C SER A 124 -15.72 19.54 -0.22
N VAL A 125 -15.31 18.94 0.88
CA VAL A 125 -16.07 18.86 2.13
C VAL A 125 -16.26 20.24 2.77
N SER A 126 -15.25 21.12 2.69
CA SER A 126 -15.35 22.50 3.18
C SER A 126 -16.39 23.31 2.41
N LEU A 127 -16.51 23.09 1.10
CA LEU A 127 -17.54 23.71 0.26
C LEU A 127 -18.96 23.20 0.56
N LEU A 128 -19.13 22.05 1.25
CA LEU A 128 -20.46 21.60 1.71
C LEU A 128 -21.00 22.42 2.89
N ALA A 129 -20.15 23.17 3.61
CA ALA A 129 -20.54 24.10 4.66
C ALA A 129 -20.84 25.52 4.13
N VAL A 130 -20.62 25.78 2.83
CA VAL A 130 -20.94 27.05 2.18
C VAL A 130 -22.42 27.11 1.85
N GLU A 131 -23.14 27.95 2.58
CA GLU A 131 -24.57 28.20 2.44
C GLU A 131 -24.82 29.38 1.51
N ASN A 132 -23.99 30.43 1.60
CA ASN A 132 -24.13 31.68 0.86
C ASN A 132 -22.80 32.14 0.23
N MET A 133 -22.86 32.94 -0.84
CA MET A 133 -21.65 33.49 -1.48
C MET A 133 -20.80 34.39 -0.56
N SER A 134 -21.42 34.98 0.47
CA SER A 134 -20.75 35.72 1.55
C SER A 134 -19.80 34.86 2.39
N ASP A 135 -20.03 33.54 2.44
CA ASP A 135 -19.24 32.61 3.24
C ASP A 135 -17.83 32.42 2.67
N LEU A 136 -17.65 32.65 1.36
CA LEU A 136 -16.36 32.62 0.62
C LEU A 136 -15.49 33.85 0.93
N SER A 137 -15.28 34.07 2.22
CA SER A 137 -14.55 35.16 2.84
C SER A 137 -13.07 34.79 3.08
N PRO A 138 -12.18 35.77 3.36
CA PRO A 138 -10.80 35.48 3.77
C PRO A 138 -10.69 34.52 4.96
N LEU A 139 -11.67 34.57 5.88
CA LEU A 139 -11.77 33.67 7.03
C LEU A 139 -11.98 32.20 6.60
N PHE A 140 -12.83 31.95 5.60
CA PHE A 140 -13.01 30.61 5.02
C PHE A 140 -11.72 30.10 4.38
N PHE A 141 -11.05 30.92 3.56
CA PHE A 141 -9.80 30.51 2.91
C PHE A 141 -8.67 30.27 3.91
N THR A 142 -8.63 31.01 5.02
CA THR A 142 -7.68 30.80 6.12
C THR A 142 -7.90 29.44 6.80
N GLY A 143 -9.12 29.17 7.30
CA GLY A 143 -9.41 27.90 7.97
C GLY A 143 -9.28 26.69 7.04
N LEU A 144 -9.69 26.82 5.77
CA LEU A 144 -9.45 25.81 4.75
C LEU A 144 -7.95 25.52 4.57
N MET A 145 -7.10 26.56 4.48
CA MET A 145 -5.66 26.38 4.32
C MET A 145 -5.02 25.75 5.57
N GLU A 146 -5.38 26.20 6.77
CA GLU A 146 -4.95 25.63 8.04
C GLU A 146 -5.24 24.12 8.11
N ALA A 147 -6.49 23.74 7.81
CA ALA A 147 -6.94 22.35 7.84
C ALA A 147 -6.28 21.49 6.75
N VAL A 148 -6.13 22.00 5.52
CA VAL A 148 -5.41 21.31 4.44
C VAL A 148 -3.95 21.08 4.82
N VAL A 149 -3.22 22.12 5.23
CA VAL A 149 -1.77 22.00 5.53
C VAL A 149 -1.53 21.05 6.70
N ALA A 150 -2.30 21.15 7.79
CA ALA A 150 -2.19 20.25 8.92
C ALA A 150 -2.45 18.78 8.54
N ALA A 151 -3.45 18.53 7.67
CA ALA A 151 -3.78 17.19 7.19
C ALA A 151 -2.78 16.64 6.16
N LEU A 152 -2.17 17.49 5.33
CA LEU A 152 -1.11 17.05 4.41
C LEU A 152 0.13 16.60 5.18
N PHE A 153 0.52 17.32 6.23
CA PHE A 153 1.56 16.87 7.15
C PHE A 153 1.20 15.53 7.84
N MET A 154 -0.05 15.34 8.30
CA MET A 154 -0.50 14.05 8.83
C MET A 154 -0.44 12.93 7.78
N ASN A 155 -0.78 13.21 6.52
CA ASN A 155 -0.69 12.23 5.45
C ASN A 155 0.79 11.82 5.20
N ILE A 156 1.72 12.79 5.13
CA ILE A 156 3.16 12.51 4.98
C ILE A 156 3.67 11.67 6.16
N TYR A 157 3.23 11.93 7.39
CA TYR A 157 3.50 11.05 8.53
C TYR A 157 2.99 9.62 8.29
N ILE A 158 1.72 9.44 7.92
CA ILE A 158 1.10 8.12 7.73
C ILE A 158 1.80 7.31 6.61
N VAL A 159 2.02 7.91 5.43
CA VAL A 159 2.66 7.18 4.31
C VAL A 159 4.16 6.99 4.51
N GLY A 160 4.84 7.91 5.19
CA GLY A 160 6.25 7.79 5.53
C GLY A 160 6.51 6.74 6.61
N LEU A 161 5.68 6.71 7.65
CA LEU A 161 5.70 5.66 8.68
C LEU A 161 5.41 4.29 8.06
N ASN A 162 4.45 4.22 7.13
CA ASN A 162 4.18 2.98 6.40
C ASN A 162 5.43 2.49 5.65
N GLN A 163 6.11 3.36 4.90
CA GLN A 163 7.35 3.00 4.18
C GLN A 163 8.47 2.57 5.14
N LEU A 164 8.67 3.25 6.28
CA LEU A 164 9.71 2.90 7.26
C LEU A 164 9.58 1.46 7.80
N PHE A 165 8.35 0.97 7.99
CA PHE A 165 8.09 -0.39 8.47
C PHE A 165 7.91 -1.42 7.33
N ASP A 166 7.95 -0.99 6.07
CA ASP A 166 7.67 -1.81 4.89
C ASP A 166 8.80 -1.81 3.84
N ILE A 167 10.00 -1.29 4.16
CA ILE A 167 11.14 -1.14 3.22
C ILE A 167 11.36 -2.40 2.36
N GLU A 168 11.48 -3.58 2.97
CA GLU A 168 11.72 -4.83 2.24
C GLU A 168 10.51 -5.33 1.42
N ILE A 169 9.29 -4.88 1.75
CA ILE A 169 8.06 -5.17 0.99
C ILE A 169 7.96 -4.22 -0.21
N ASP A 170 8.19 -2.93 0.01
CA ASP A 170 8.18 -1.92 -1.06
C ASP A 170 9.38 -2.07 -2.01
N LYS A 171 10.49 -2.74 -1.63
CA LYS A 171 11.50 -3.20 -2.60
C LYS A 171 10.95 -4.15 -3.67
N VAL A 172 9.98 -5.00 -3.32
CA VAL A 172 9.31 -5.92 -4.27
C VAL A 172 8.18 -5.23 -5.02
N ASN A 173 7.40 -4.43 -4.31
CA ASN A 173 6.14 -3.89 -4.83
C ASN A 173 6.26 -2.48 -5.47
N LYS A 174 7.14 -1.63 -4.93
CA LYS A 174 7.26 -0.20 -5.26
C LYS A 174 8.74 0.27 -5.21
N PRO A 175 9.68 -0.37 -5.92
CA PRO A 175 11.13 -0.14 -5.80
C PRO A 175 11.59 1.30 -6.13
N TYR A 176 10.70 2.13 -6.70
CA TYR A 176 10.93 3.55 -6.97
C TYR A 176 10.72 4.46 -5.75
N LEU A 177 10.20 3.97 -4.62
CA LEU A 177 9.99 4.77 -3.41
C LEU A 177 11.31 5.04 -2.68
N PRO A 178 11.57 6.25 -2.13
CA PRO A 178 12.92 6.65 -1.72
C PRO A 178 13.59 5.78 -0.66
N LEU A 179 12.83 5.19 0.27
CA LEU A 179 13.36 4.26 1.27
C LEU A 179 13.62 2.85 0.70
N ALA A 180 12.88 2.44 -0.34
CA ALA A 180 13.07 1.15 -1.01
C ALA A 180 14.22 1.18 -2.02
N SER A 181 14.40 2.31 -2.72
CA SER A 181 15.49 2.56 -3.67
C SER A 181 16.83 2.89 -3.01
N GLY A 182 16.84 3.27 -1.73
CA GLY A 182 18.01 3.76 -1.02
C GLY A 182 18.33 5.25 -1.24
N GLU A 183 17.51 5.97 -2.01
CA GLU A 183 17.60 7.43 -2.21
C GLU A 183 17.44 8.21 -0.90
N TYR A 184 16.64 7.69 0.04
CA TYR A 184 16.59 8.16 1.42
C TYR A 184 17.23 7.14 2.36
N SER A 185 18.07 7.62 3.28
CA SER A 185 18.47 6.83 4.43
C SER A 185 17.29 6.64 5.40
N VAL A 186 17.31 5.56 6.20
CA VAL A 186 16.31 5.34 7.27
C VAL A 186 16.26 6.54 8.23
N ARG A 187 17.41 7.15 8.54
CA ARG A 187 17.50 8.36 9.39
C ARG A 187 16.79 9.55 8.75
N THR A 188 16.91 9.72 7.42
CA THR A 188 16.19 10.75 6.65
C THR A 188 14.68 10.50 6.70
N GLY A 189 14.23 9.27 6.46
CA GLY A 189 12.81 8.90 6.53
C GLY A 189 12.20 9.14 7.92
N VAL A 190 12.91 8.74 8.99
CA VAL A 190 12.51 9.00 10.38
C VAL A 190 12.42 10.51 10.65
N ALA A 191 13.40 11.31 10.21
CA ALA A 191 13.37 12.75 10.40
C ALA A 191 12.17 13.41 9.69
N VAL A 192 11.87 13.05 8.43
CA VAL A 192 10.71 13.57 7.68
C VAL A 192 9.40 13.19 8.37
N VAL A 193 9.28 11.95 8.85
CA VAL A 193 8.08 11.46 9.55
C VAL A 193 7.87 12.19 10.89
N LEU A 194 8.93 12.36 11.69
CA LEU A 194 8.88 13.09 12.97
C LEU A 194 8.54 14.58 12.78
N VAL A 195 9.21 15.26 11.85
CA VAL A 195 8.91 16.67 11.54
C VAL A 195 7.46 16.81 11.05
N SER A 196 6.97 15.89 10.21
CA SER A 196 5.61 15.95 9.69
C SER A 196 4.55 15.82 10.79
N VAL A 197 4.70 14.89 11.74
CA VAL A 197 3.73 14.76 12.84
C VAL A 197 3.80 15.93 13.83
N ILE A 198 4.99 16.47 14.10
CA ILE A 198 5.17 17.67 14.93
C ILE A 198 4.52 18.89 14.28
N MET A 199 4.75 19.12 12.99
CA MET A 199 4.11 20.23 12.25
C MET A 199 2.59 20.08 12.17
N SER A 200 2.10 18.85 11.96
CA SER A 200 0.66 18.57 11.91
C SER A 200 -0.05 18.90 13.23
N PHE A 201 0.43 18.36 14.36
CA PHE A 201 -0.15 18.67 15.67
C PHE A 201 0.12 20.11 16.10
N GLY A 202 1.26 20.69 15.74
CA GLY A 202 1.57 22.09 16.01
C GLY A 202 0.55 23.05 15.39
N ILE A 203 0.21 22.86 14.11
CA ILE A 203 -0.85 23.63 13.44
C ILE A 203 -2.21 23.31 14.07
N GLY A 204 -2.56 22.03 14.24
CA GLY A 204 -3.84 21.63 14.83
C GLY A 204 -4.08 22.18 16.25
N TRP A 205 -3.01 22.38 17.02
CA TRP A 205 -3.04 23.00 18.35
C TRP A 205 -3.15 24.52 18.29
N VAL A 206 -2.32 25.19 17.47
CA VAL A 206 -2.34 26.66 17.30
C VAL A 206 -3.69 27.16 16.75
N VAL A 207 -4.31 26.39 15.87
CA VAL A 207 -5.66 26.68 15.34
C VAL A 207 -6.75 26.51 16.41
N GLY A 208 -6.54 25.68 17.45
CA GLY A 208 -7.49 25.50 18.55
C GLY A 208 -8.83 24.86 18.16
N SER A 209 -8.95 24.31 16.96
CA SER A 209 -10.19 23.73 16.45
C SER A 209 -10.30 22.25 16.81
N TRP A 210 -11.16 21.92 17.79
CA TRP A 210 -11.37 20.54 18.25
C TRP A 210 -11.69 19.52 17.14
N PRO A 211 -12.57 19.78 16.15
CA PRO A 211 -12.80 18.85 15.05
C PRO A 211 -11.52 18.52 14.26
N LEU A 212 -10.70 19.53 13.97
CA LEU A 212 -9.42 19.34 13.29
C LEU A 212 -8.44 18.57 14.19
N PHE A 213 -8.28 18.95 15.45
CA PHE A 213 -7.38 18.25 16.38
C PHE A 213 -7.73 16.76 16.52
N TRP A 214 -9.02 16.42 16.68
CA TRP A 214 -9.46 15.02 16.73
C TRP A 214 -9.27 14.30 15.40
N ALA A 215 -9.46 14.96 14.25
CA ALA A 215 -9.17 14.37 12.94
C ALA A 215 -7.70 13.94 12.84
N LEU A 216 -6.78 14.82 13.24
CA LEU A 216 -5.34 14.56 13.23
C LEU A 216 -4.95 13.50 14.25
N PHE A 217 -5.48 13.57 15.48
CA PHE A 217 -5.19 12.61 16.55
C PHE A 217 -5.64 11.18 16.21
N ILE A 218 -6.88 11.01 15.73
CA ILE A 218 -7.39 9.68 15.37
C ILE A 218 -6.65 9.15 14.13
N SER A 219 -6.34 10.01 13.14
CA SER A 219 -5.54 9.62 11.97
C SER A 219 -4.11 9.20 12.35
N PHE A 220 -3.48 9.87 13.32
CA PHE A 220 -2.20 9.49 13.91
C PHE A 220 -2.26 8.10 14.55
N ILE A 221 -3.24 7.85 15.43
CA ILE A 221 -3.41 6.55 16.10
C ILE A 221 -3.64 5.43 15.08
N LEU A 222 -4.54 5.64 14.10
CA LEU A 222 -4.84 4.66 13.05
C LEU A 222 -3.62 4.37 12.16
N GLY A 223 -2.89 5.41 11.70
CA GLY A 223 -1.68 5.22 10.89
C GLY A 223 -0.54 4.53 11.64
N THR A 224 -0.43 4.80 12.94
CA THR A 224 0.51 4.15 13.86
C THR A 224 0.18 2.67 14.02
N ALA A 225 -1.06 2.35 14.41
CA ALA A 225 -1.51 0.98 14.63
C ALA A 225 -1.55 0.13 13.35
N TYR A 226 -1.82 0.76 12.19
CA TYR A 226 -1.71 0.13 10.88
C TYR A 226 -0.28 -0.32 10.54
N SER A 227 0.73 0.49 10.88
CA SER A 227 2.10 0.35 10.36
C SER A 227 3.06 -0.38 11.32
N ILE A 228 3.12 0.02 12.59
CA ILE A 228 4.21 -0.33 13.52
C ILE A 228 4.20 -1.83 13.85
N ASN A 229 5.36 -2.49 13.73
CA ASN A 229 5.55 -3.92 14.00
C ASN A 229 5.73 -4.23 15.50
N LEU A 230 4.71 -3.97 16.31
CA LEU A 230 4.65 -4.34 17.74
C LEU A 230 3.44 -5.24 18.03
N PRO A 231 3.39 -5.95 19.18
CA PRO A 231 2.21 -6.66 19.64
C PRO A 231 0.97 -5.76 19.65
N LEU A 232 -0.20 -6.35 19.33
CA LEU A 232 -1.49 -5.66 19.14
C LEU A 232 -1.55 -4.61 18.01
N LEU A 233 -0.43 -4.25 17.36
CA LEU A 233 -0.38 -3.31 16.23
C LEU A 233 -0.17 -4.06 14.88
N ARG A 234 0.40 -3.36 13.89
CA ARG A 234 0.56 -3.77 12.48
C ARG A 234 -0.73 -4.28 11.85
N TRP A 235 -1.83 -3.58 12.10
CA TRP A 235 -3.19 -3.95 11.68
C TRP A 235 -3.32 -4.20 10.17
N LYS A 236 -2.42 -3.68 9.34
CA LYS A 236 -2.34 -4.01 7.90
C LYS A 236 -2.24 -5.51 7.60
N ARG A 237 -1.78 -6.34 8.55
CA ARG A 237 -1.74 -7.81 8.42
C ARG A 237 -3.12 -8.45 8.30
N PHE A 238 -4.17 -7.78 8.77
CA PHE A 238 -5.54 -8.28 8.79
C PHE A 238 -6.40 -7.48 7.81
N ALA A 239 -6.71 -8.05 6.64
CA ALA A 239 -7.33 -7.32 5.53
C ALA A 239 -8.61 -6.53 5.88
N VAL A 240 -9.46 -7.06 6.78
CA VAL A 240 -10.67 -6.37 7.27
C VAL A 240 -10.31 -5.15 8.12
N VAL A 241 -9.37 -5.28 9.07
CA VAL A 241 -8.93 -4.16 9.92
C VAL A 241 -8.21 -3.10 9.09
N ALA A 242 -7.39 -3.53 8.13
CA ALA A 242 -6.74 -2.66 7.15
C ALA A 242 -7.75 -1.81 6.36
N ALA A 243 -8.83 -2.43 5.87
CA ALA A 243 -9.91 -1.72 5.17
C ALA A 243 -10.68 -0.77 6.10
N ILE A 244 -10.99 -1.18 7.34
CA ILE A 244 -11.65 -0.32 8.35
C ILE A 244 -10.80 0.91 8.67
N CYS A 245 -9.47 0.78 8.79
CA CYS A 245 -8.57 1.92 9.02
C CYS A 245 -8.64 2.94 7.88
N ILE A 246 -8.63 2.44 6.64
CA ILE A 246 -8.65 3.29 5.44
C ILE A 246 -10.01 3.96 5.27
N LEU A 247 -11.11 3.24 5.52
CA LEU A 247 -12.47 3.80 5.55
C LEU A 247 -12.60 4.87 6.63
N ALA A 248 -12.16 4.59 7.87
CA ALA A 248 -12.24 5.55 8.97
C ALA A 248 -11.50 6.85 8.64
N VAL A 249 -10.27 6.78 8.11
CA VAL A 249 -9.52 7.99 7.70
C VAL A 249 -10.16 8.66 6.48
N ARG A 250 -10.40 7.93 5.39
CA ARG A 250 -10.73 8.50 4.06
C ARG A 250 -12.21 8.84 3.85
N ALA A 251 -13.13 8.15 4.52
CA ALA A 251 -14.57 8.34 4.34
C ALA A 251 -15.29 8.94 5.56
N VAL A 252 -14.78 8.76 6.77
CA VAL A 252 -15.45 9.25 7.99
C VAL A 252 -14.75 10.50 8.52
N ILE A 253 -13.44 10.45 8.77
CA ILE A 253 -12.68 11.57 9.33
C ILE A 253 -12.58 12.73 8.34
N VAL A 254 -12.17 12.47 7.08
CA VAL A 254 -12.09 13.53 6.05
C VAL A 254 -13.45 14.21 5.82
N GLN A 255 -14.55 13.44 5.81
CA GLN A 255 -15.88 14.00 5.55
C GLN A 255 -16.46 14.74 6.77
N LEU A 256 -16.53 14.10 7.93
CA LEU A 256 -17.22 14.68 9.09
C LEU A 256 -16.39 15.76 9.80
N ALA A 257 -15.11 15.50 10.05
CA ALA A 257 -14.33 16.35 10.94
C ALA A 257 -13.89 17.68 10.27
N PHE A 258 -13.62 17.66 8.97
CA PHE A 258 -13.28 18.87 8.21
C PHE A 258 -14.53 19.70 7.88
N PHE A 259 -15.69 19.08 7.63
CA PHE A 259 -16.96 19.80 7.58
C PHE A 259 -17.23 20.50 8.91
N LEU A 260 -17.08 19.78 10.04
CA LEU A 260 -17.30 20.35 11.37
C LEU A 260 -16.28 21.44 11.73
N HIS A 261 -15.04 21.36 11.25
CA HIS A 261 -14.06 22.44 11.38
C HIS A 261 -14.59 23.74 10.72
N ILE A 262 -15.02 23.68 9.45
CA ILE A 262 -15.57 24.87 8.77
C ILE A 262 -16.88 25.32 9.43
N GLN A 263 -17.85 24.41 9.61
CA GLN A 263 -19.17 24.73 10.16
C GLN A 263 -19.08 25.34 11.56
N THR A 264 -18.41 24.66 12.51
CA THR A 264 -18.49 24.99 13.94
C THR A 264 -17.38 25.92 14.43
N PHE A 265 -16.20 25.90 13.80
CA PHE A 265 -15.06 26.72 14.24
C PHE A 265 -14.83 27.94 13.33
N VAL A 266 -14.93 27.80 12.00
CA VAL A 266 -14.73 28.93 11.08
C VAL A 266 -16.00 29.80 11.00
N PHE A 267 -17.15 29.21 10.67
CA PHE A 267 -18.43 29.94 10.57
C PHE A 267 -19.21 30.07 11.88
N ARG A 268 -18.77 29.41 12.96
CA ARG A 268 -19.43 29.40 14.29
C ARG A 268 -20.92 29.00 14.25
N ARG A 269 -21.30 28.20 13.25
CA ARG A 269 -22.66 27.64 13.06
C ARG A 269 -22.84 26.37 13.90
N PRO A 270 -24.08 25.99 14.25
CA PRO A 270 -24.36 24.71 14.89
C PRO A 270 -23.94 23.52 14.02
N ALA A 271 -23.60 22.41 14.67
CA ALA A 271 -23.19 21.14 14.06
C ALA A 271 -24.38 20.41 13.40
N ILE A 272 -24.82 20.91 12.25
CA ILE A 272 -25.92 20.34 11.46
C ILE A 272 -25.33 19.49 10.32
N PHE A 273 -25.60 18.18 10.33
CA PHE A 273 -25.19 17.30 9.24
C PHE A 273 -26.12 17.44 8.03
N SER A 274 -25.62 18.03 6.94
CA SER A 274 -26.40 18.27 5.73
C SER A 274 -26.64 16.99 4.91
N ARG A 275 -27.70 16.95 4.09
CA ARG A 275 -27.95 15.81 3.18
C ARG A 275 -26.77 15.53 2.22
N PRO A 276 -26.14 16.56 1.59
CA PRO A 276 -24.94 16.34 0.79
C PRO A 276 -23.77 15.74 1.58
N LEU A 277 -23.57 16.12 2.85
CA LEU A 277 -22.53 15.52 3.71
C LEU A 277 -22.82 14.04 3.99
N ILE A 278 -24.06 13.68 4.30
CA ILE A 278 -24.46 12.28 4.54
C ILE A 278 -24.26 11.45 3.27
N PHE A 279 -24.69 11.97 2.11
CA PHE A 279 -24.43 11.37 0.80
C PHE A 279 -22.93 11.17 0.55
N ALA A 280 -22.12 12.21 0.72
CA ALA A 280 -20.68 12.16 0.47
C ALA A 280 -19.96 11.20 1.44
N THR A 281 -20.40 11.09 2.69
CA THR A 281 -19.86 10.15 3.69
C THR A 281 -20.18 8.69 3.31
N ALA A 282 -21.42 8.41 2.92
CA ALA A 282 -21.82 7.08 2.47
C ALA A 282 -21.13 6.67 1.15
N PHE A 283 -21.11 7.59 0.17
CA PHE A 283 -20.53 7.33 -1.15
C PHE A 283 -19.01 7.16 -1.09
N MET A 284 -18.29 8.04 -0.37
CA MET A 284 -16.84 7.89 -0.22
C MET A 284 -16.43 6.72 0.69
N SER A 285 -17.37 6.13 1.45
CA SER A 285 -17.13 4.84 2.12
C SER A 285 -16.94 3.70 1.12
N PHE A 286 -17.75 3.63 0.05
CA PHE A 286 -17.55 2.64 -1.02
C PHE A 286 -16.20 2.83 -1.72
N PHE A 287 -15.88 4.06 -2.13
CA PHE A 287 -14.57 4.39 -2.71
C PHE A 287 -13.41 4.04 -1.76
N SER A 288 -13.55 4.22 -0.46
CA SER A 288 -12.49 3.90 0.51
C SER A 288 -12.29 2.40 0.71
N VAL A 289 -13.36 1.59 0.70
CA VAL A 289 -13.24 0.12 0.63
C VAL A 289 -12.55 -0.29 -0.67
N VAL A 290 -12.95 0.30 -1.79
CA VAL A 290 -12.36 0.00 -3.10
C VAL A 290 -10.88 0.35 -3.14
N ILE A 291 -10.46 1.53 -2.69
CA ILE A 291 -9.04 1.93 -2.61
C ILE A 291 -8.25 1.00 -1.67
N ALA A 292 -8.85 0.58 -0.54
CA ALA A 292 -8.23 -0.35 0.39
C ALA A 292 -7.99 -1.75 -0.19
N LEU A 293 -8.86 -2.21 -1.10
CA LEU A 293 -8.72 -3.49 -1.82
C LEU A 293 -7.82 -3.35 -3.06
N PHE A 294 -7.97 -2.28 -3.84
CA PHE A 294 -7.24 -2.10 -5.10
C PHE A 294 -5.74 -1.93 -4.91
N LYS A 295 -5.30 -1.30 -3.81
CA LYS A 295 -3.87 -1.17 -3.48
C LYS A 295 -3.21 -2.54 -3.28
N ASP A 296 -3.94 -3.54 -2.78
CA ASP A 296 -3.45 -4.90 -2.52
C ASP A 296 -3.30 -5.71 -3.81
N ILE A 297 -3.75 -5.19 -4.97
CA ILE A 297 -3.65 -5.89 -6.25
C ILE A 297 -2.22 -5.82 -6.83
N PRO A 298 -1.62 -4.65 -7.09
CA PRO A 298 -0.21 -4.57 -7.50
C PRO A 298 0.76 -5.00 -6.38
N ASP A 299 0.32 -4.98 -5.11
CA ASP A 299 1.13 -5.36 -3.95
C ASP A 299 1.18 -6.88 -3.67
N ILE A 300 0.47 -7.71 -4.45
CA ILE A 300 0.25 -9.15 -4.17
C ILE A 300 1.53 -9.97 -3.98
N ASP A 301 2.62 -9.64 -4.67
CA ASP A 301 3.88 -10.40 -4.63
C ASP A 301 4.59 -10.20 -3.29
N GLY A 302 4.82 -8.94 -2.90
CA GLY A 302 5.40 -8.60 -1.60
C GLY A 302 4.50 -9.01 -0.44
N ASP A 303 3.17 -8.86 -0.57
CA ASP A 303 2.24 -9.34 0.45
C ASP A 303 2.38 -10.85 0.69
N ARG A 304 2.45 -11.64 -0.39
CA ARG A 304 2.64 -13.10 -0.31
C ARG A 304 3.98 -13.47 0.34
N ILE A 305 5.08 -12.83 -0.09
CA ILE A 305 6.44 -13.11 0.41
C ILE A 305 6.54 -12.79 1.91
N PHE A 306 5.97 -11.67 2.36
CA PHE A 306 6.04 -11.24 3.76
C PHE A 306 4.83 -11.68 4.62
N GLY A 307 4.06 -12.68 4.14
CA GLY A 307 3.02 -13.36 4.91
C GLY A 307 1.75 -12.54 5.20
N ILE A 308 1.52 -11.44 4.47
CA ILE A 308 0.33 -10.59 4.60
C ILE A 308 -0.84 -11.28 3.92
N ARG A 309 -1.92 -11.51 4.68
CA ARG A 309 -3.13 -12.22 4.22
C ARG A 309 -4.17 -11.24 3.70
N SER A 310 -3.80 -10.41 2.74
CA SER A 310 -4.70 -9.49 2.03
C SER A 310 -5.78 -10.23 1.25
N PHE A 311 -6.85 -9.52 0.87
CA PHE A 311 -7.93 -10.13 0.08
C PHE A 311 -7.43 -10.61 -1.29
N THR A 312 -6.50 -9.89 -1.93
CA THR A 312 -5.91 -10.29 -3.21
C THR A 312 -5.10 -11.59 -3.09
N VAL A 313 -4.30 -11.75 -2.03
CA VAL A 313 -3.56 -12.99 -1.76
C VAL A 313 -4.49 -14.17 -1.49
N ARG A 314 -5.66 -13.94 -0.86
CA ARG A 314 -6.61 -15.00 -0.46
C ARG A 314 -7.62 -15.39 -1.54
N LEU A 315 -8.12 -14.44 -2.33
CA LEU A 315 -9.18 -14.65 -3.33
C LEU A 315 -8.66 -14.66 -4.78
N GLY A 316 -7.47 -14.10 -5.01
CA GLY A 316 -6.87 -13.93 -6.33
C GLY A 316 -7.20 -12.57 -6.97
N GLN A 317 -6.17 -11.99 -7.60
CA GLN A 317 -6.16 -10.73 -8.36
C GLN A 317 -7.43 -10.46 -9.17
N GLN A 318 -7.81 -11.39 -10.06
CA GLN A 318 -8.96 -11.21 -10.96
C GLN A 318 -10.29 -11.11 -10.21
N LYS A 319 -10.48 -11.83 -9.10
CA LYS A 319 -11.72 -11.76 -8.32
C LYS A 319 -11.84 -10.44 -7.57
N VAL A 320 -10.76 -10.00 -6.91
CA VAL A 320 -10.75 -8.72 -6.18
C VAL A 320 -10.91 -7.53 -7.12
N PHE A 321 -10.28 -7.58 -8.30
CA PHE A 321 -10.47 -6.58 -9.35
C PHE A 321 -11.94 -6.39 -9.72
N TRP A 322 -12.63 -7.47 -10.12
CA TRP A 322 -14.04 -7.37 -10.53
C TRP A 322 -14.98 -7.03 -9.37
N ILE A 323 -14.72 -7.52 -8.15
CA ILE A 323 -15.44 -7.08 -6.94
C ILE A 323 -15.33 -5.56 -6.77
N CYS A 324 -14.13 -4.99 -6.93
CA CYS A 324 -13.91 -3.55 -6.81
C CYS A 324 -14.62 -2.75 -7.91
N VAL A 325 -14.60 -3.22 -9.16
CA VAL A 325 -15.32 -2.59 -10.28
C VAL A 325 -16.82 -2.60 -10.00
N TYR A 326 -17.42 -3.77 -9.74
CA TYR A 326 -18.86 -3.86 -9.45
C TYR A 326 -19.30 -3.03 -8.22
N LEU A 327 -18.44 -2.89 -7.21
CA LEU A 327 -18.72 -2.08 -6.03
C LEU A 327 -18.77 -0.57 -6.35
N LEU A 328 -17.93 -0.09 -7.28
CA LEU A 328 -18.02 1.28 -7.79
C LEU A 328 -19.20 1.48 -8.75
N GLU A 329 -19.44 0.56 -9.70
CA GLU A 329 -20.60 0.63 -10.61
C GLU A 329 -21.93 0.70 -9.81
N MET A 330 -22.03 -0.07 -8.73
CA MET A 330 -23.16 -0.02 -7.81
C MET A 330 -23.24 1.32 -7.05
N ALA A 331 -22.11 1.85 -6.56
CA ALA A 331 -22.08 3.17 -5.91
C ALA A 331 -22.51 4.29 -6.88
N TYR A 332 -22.04 4.28 -8.13
CA TYR A 332 -22.47 5.20 -9.18
C TYR A 332 -23.97 5.06 -9.49
N ALA A 333 -24.49 3.83 -9.60
CA ALA A 333 -25.92 3.60 -9.80
C ALA A 333 -26.77 4.20 -8.66
N VAL A 334 -26.35 4.01 -7.40
CA VAL A 334 -26.99 4.62 -6.23
C VAL A 334 -26.88 6.16 -6.27
N ALA A 335 -25.74 6.72 -6.65
CA ALA A 335 -25.56 8.17 -6.79
C ALA A 335 -26.44 8.78 -7.89
N MET A 336 -26.58 8.11 -9.04
CA MET A 336 -27.50 8.52 -10.11
C MET A 336 -28.96 8.49 -9.64
N VAL A 337 -29.38 7.44 -8.92
CA VAL A 337 -30.73 7.36 -8.34
C VAL A 337 -30.98 8.50 -7.34
N ILE A 338 -30.04 8.74 -6.41
CA ILE A 338 -30.15 9.83 -5.42
C ILE A 338 -30.21 11.20 -6.12
N GLY A 339 -29.29 11.48 -7.06
CA GLY A 339 -29.30 12.71 -7.85
C GLY A 339 -30.60 12.91 -8.64
N GLY A 340 -31.17 11.83 -9.17
CA GLY A 340 -32.48 11.81 -9.81
C GLY A 340 -33.63 12.29 -8.92
N THR A 341 -33.52 12.17 -7.59
CA THR A 341 -34.53 12.65 -6.63
C THR A 341 -34.42 14.14 -6.26
N SER A 342 -33.32 14.84 -6.58
CA SER A 342 -33.18 16.26 -6.23
C SER A 342 -34.28 17.11 -6.88
N SER A 343 -34.73 18.17 -6.20
CA SER A 343 -35.61 19.18 -6.78
C SER A 343 -34.85 20.23 -7.60
N CYS A 344 -33.54 20.38 -7.39
CA CYS A 344 -32.70 21.31 -8.14
C CYS A 344 -32.34 20.69 -9.51
N PHE A 345 -32.91 21.24 -10.59
CA PHE A 345 -32.68 20.72 -11.95
C PHE A 345 -31.19 20.68 -12.34
N TRP A 346 -30.42 21.72 -12.05
CA TRP A 346 -28.99 21.76 -12.38
C TRP A 346 -28.19 20.73 -11.58
N SER A 347 -28.42 20.62 -10.27
CA SER A 347 -27.79 19.61 -9.42
C SER A 347 -28.14 18.19 -9.87
N LYS A 348 -29.42 17.94 -10.24
CA LYS A 348 -29.87 16.67 -10.83
C LYS A 348 -29.10 16.34 -12.11
N CYS A 349 -29.03 17.26 -13.07
CA CYS A 349 -28.30 17.05 -14.31
C CYS A 349 -26.82 16.76 -14.06
N VAL A 350 -26.13 17.56 -13.24
CA VAL A 350 -24.71 17.38 -12.92
C VAL A 350 -24.46 16.07 -12.18
N THR A 351 -25.29 15.72 -11.20
CA THR A 351 -25.15 14.47 -10.43
C THR A 351 -25.38 13.26 -11.33
N VAL A 352 -26.49 13.21 -12.07
CA VAL A 352 -26.82 12.04 -12.92
C VAL A 352 -25.81 11.90 -14.07
N ILE A 353 -25.54 12.97 -14.82
CA ILE A 353 -24.65 12.91 -15.98
C ILE A 353 -23.19 12.71 -15.55
N GLY A 354 -22.74 13.36 -14.47
CA GLY A 354 -21.38 13.21 -13.94
C GLY A 354 -21.07 11.77 -13.53
N HIS A 355 -21.90 11.17 -12.67
CA HIS A 355 -21.68 9.78 -12.23
C HIS A 355 -21.91 8.78 -13.39
N ALA A 356 -22.80 9.07 -14.35
CA ALA A 356 -22.96 8.24 -15.56
C ALA A 356 -21.69 8.23 -16.46
N ILE A 357 -21.04 9.38 -16.62
CA ILE A 357 -19.77 9.49 -17.36
C ILE A 357 -18.66 8.73 -16.64
N LEU A 358 -18.56 8.87 -15.31
CA LEU A 358 -17.48 8.24 -14.52
C LEU A 358 -17.67 6.71 -14.40
N ALA A 359 -18.91 6.23 -14.31
CA ALA A 359 -19.27 4.81 -14.47
C ALA A 359 -18.89 4.30 -15.86
N SER A 360 -19.32 4.99 -16.93
CA SER A 360 -18.99 4.61 -18.32
C SER A 360 -17.48 4.55 -18.56
N ALA A 361 -16.72 5.49 -17.99
CA ALA A 361 -15.26 5.52 -18.07
C ALA A 361 -14.62 4.37 -17.27
N LEU A 362 -15.13 4.05 -16.08
CA LEU A 362 -14.70 2.90 -15.28
C LEU A 362 -14.91 1.60 -16.04
N TRP A 363 -16.13 1.33 -16.48
CA TRP A 363 -16.54 0.10 -17.15
C TRP A 363 -15.75 -0.16 -18.44
N ASN A 364 -15.58 0.87 -19.28
CA ASN A 364 -14.87 0.75 -20.55
C ASN A 364 -13.35 0.52 -20.36
N HIS A 365 -12.75 1.13 -19.35
CA HIS A 365 -11.34 0.92 -19.02
C HIS A 365 -11.12 -0.43 -18.30
N ALA A 366 -12.08 -0.89 -17.48
CA ALA A 366 -12.01 -2.19 -16.81
C ALA A 366 -12.09 -3.37 -17.78
N ARG A 367 -12.92 -3.24 -18.83
CA ARG A 367 -13.08 -4.25 -19.89
C ARG A 367 -11.85 -4.46 -20.78
N SER A 368 -11.04 -3.42 -20.97
CA SER A 368 -9.85 -3.45 -21.85
C SER A 368 -8.54 -3.77 -21.11
N LEU A 369 -8.59 -3.97 -19.79
CA LEU A 369 -7.40 -4.14 -18.97
C LEU A 369 -6.82 -5.56 -19.00
N ASP A 370 -5.55 -5.69 -19.39
CA ASP A 370 -4.81 -6.94 -19.16
C ASP A 370 -4.46 -7.12 -17.67
N LEU A 371 -5.14 -8.07 -17.03
CA LEU A 371 -4.92 -8.46 -15.65
C LEU A 371 -3.67 -9.34 -15.42
N LYS A 372 -2.83 -9.56 -16.45
CA LYS A 372 -1.48 -10.15 -16.30
C LYS A 372 -0.40 -9.08 -16.18
N SER A 373 -0.58 -7.91 -16.78
CA SER A 373 0.38 -6.80 -16.73
C SER A 373 0.31 -6.01 -15.43
N LYS A 374 1.34 -6.16 -14.57
CA LYS A 374 1.51 -5.39 -13.33
C LYS A 374 1.54 -3.87 -13.60
N THR A 375 2.07 -3.45 -14.74
CA THR A 375 2.07 -2.05 -15.20
C THR A 375 0.66 -1.56 -15.54
N ALA A 376 -0.14 -2.37 -16.25
CA ALA A 376 -1.53 -2.03 -16.57
C ALA A 376 -2.38 -1.90 -15.29
N ILE A 377 -2.27 -2.87 -14.38
CA ILE A 377 -2.95 -2.84 -13.07
C ILE A 377 -2.55 -1.60 -12.25
N THR A 378 -1.26 -1.24 -12.24
CA THR A 378 -0.78 -0.05 -11.52
C THR A 378 -1.31 1.24 -12.16
N SER A 379 -1.39 1.31 -13.49
CA SER A 379 -2.02 2.41 -14.22
C SER A 379 -3.51 2.53 -13.89
N PHE A 380 -4.23 1.40 -13.86
CA PHE A 380 -5.64 1.35 -13.51
C PHE A 380 -5.90 1.76 -12.05
N TYR A 381 -5.03 1.36 -11.11
CA TYR A 381 -5.09 1.84 -9.73
C TYR A 381 -4.93 3.37 -9.65
N MET A 382 -4.02 3.96 -10.42
CA MET A 382 -3.90 5.43 -10.51
C MET A 382 -5.10 6.07 -11.23
N PHE A 383 -5.82 5.35 -12.08
CA PHE A 383 -7.08 5.78 -12.67
C PHE A 383 -8.25 5.74 -11.67
N ILE A 384 -8.34 4.75 -10.78
CA ILE A 384 -9.27 4.76 -9.64
C ILE A 384 -9.04 6.00 -8.76
N TRP A 385 -7.79 6.39 -8.52
CA TRP A 385 -7.48 7.66 -7.84
C TRP A 385 -7.93 8.90 -8.62
N LYS A 386 -7.87 8.90 -9.97
CA LYS A 386 -8.41 10.01 -10.78
C LYS A 386 -9.94 10.11 -10.68
N LEU A 387 -10.65 8.98 -10.66
CA LEU A 387 -12.09 8.95 -10.40
C LEU A 387 -12.39 9.54 -9.01
N PHE A 388 -11.68 9.08 -7.97
CA PHE A 388 -11.79 9.61 -6.60
C PHE A 388 -11.57 11.13 -6.47
N TYR A 389 -10.75 11.76 -7.33
CA TYR A 389 -10.65 13.23 -7.39
C TYR A 389 -11.84 13.88 -8.09
N ALA A 390 -12.39 13.24 -9.14
CA ALA A 390 -13.56 13.72 -9.85
C ALA A 390 -14.81 13.69 -8.96
N GLU A 391 -14.97 12.68 -8.09
CA GLU A 391 -16.01 12.65 -7.07
C GLU A 391 -15.97 13.88 -6.16
N TYR A 392 -14.77 14.29 -5.72
CA TYR A 392 -14.61 15.49 -4.92
C TYR A 392 -14.88 16.80 -5.69
N LEU A 393 -14.89 16.79 -7.03
CA LEU A 393 -15.40 17.91 -7.84
C LEU A 393 -16.93 17.87 -8.01
N LEU A 394 -17.55 16.68 -8.00
CA LEU A 394 -19.01 16.54 -8.11
C LEU A 394 -19.75 16.73 -6.78
N ILE A 395 -19.21 16.24 -5.67
CA ILE A 395 -19.82 16.27 -4.33
C ILE A 395 -20.35 17.67 -3.92
N PRO A 396 -19.63 18.80 -4.11
CA PRO A 396 -20.12 20.14 -3.74
C PRO A 396 -21.33 20.63 -4.56
N LEU A 397 -21.61 19.97 -5.69
CA LEU A 397 -22.67 20.30 -6.63
C LEU A 397 -23.95 19.50 -6.37
N VAL A 398 -23.92 18.53 -5.45
CA VAL A 398 -25.09 17.77 -4.98
C VAL A 398 -25.89 18.59 -3.98
N ARG A 399 -27.20 18.79 -4.23
CA ARG A 399 -28.11 19.64 -3.45
C ARG A 399 -29.48 18.97 -3.27
#